data_AF-A0A925UFF1-F1
#
_entry.id   AF-A0A925UFF1-F1
#
_cell.length_a   1.000
_cell.length_b   1.000
_cell.length_c   1.000
_cell.angle_alpha   90.00
_cell.angle_beta   90.00
_cell.angle_gamma   90.00
#
_symmetry.space_group_name_H-M   'P 1'
#
loop_
_entity.id
_entity.type
_entity.pdbx_description
1 polymer ?
#
loop_
_entity_poly.entity_id
_entity_poly.type
_entity_poly.pdbx_seq_one_letter_code
_entity_poly.pdbx_strand_id
1 'polypeptide(L)'
;GGADIERAVRDTREIVEAGGHEVDVVLPCARLMQGDEGAVTGLLAAVRRACDGLTLKVILETGTLAAEPLIARAAQLSLDAGADFLKTSTGKTAISATPQAATVMLNAIAADPRRDHVGLKASGGIRTVAEATTYFALVENILGAQALTPQRFRIGASSLLNDIEAVLGSRTAPPPAAPGSY
;
A
#
# COMPACT_ATOMS: atom_id res chain seq x y z
N GLY A 1 2.02 -13.90 -5.78
CA GLY A 1 3.47 -14.06 -5.85
C GLY A 1 3.79 -15.02 -6.96
N GLY A 2 3.37 -16.27 -6.83
CA GLY A 2 3.15 -17.16 -7.97
C GLY A 2 1.79 -16.91 -8.65
N ALA A 3 1.49 -17.69 -9.69
CA ALA A 3 0.26 -17.62 -10.50
C ALA A 3 -0.71 -18.79 -10.25
N ASP A 4 -0.54 -19.50 -9.13
CA ASP A 4 -1.44 -20.58 -8.72
C ASP A 4 -2.75 -19.98 -8.17
N ILE A 5 -3.79 -20.01 -9.00
CA ILE A 5 -5.10 -19.43 -8.71
C ILE A 5 -5.82 -20.23 -7.62
N GLU A 6 -5.77 -21.55 -7.66
CA GLU A 6 -6.47 -22.41 -6.70
C GLU A 6 -5.94 -22.19 -5.29
N ARG A 7 -4.61 -22.13 -5.16
CA ARG A 7 -3.97 -21.79 -3.89
C ARG A 7 -4.36 -20.38 -3.43
N ALA A 8 -4.28 -19.38 -4.30
CA ALA A 8 -4.61 -18.00 -3.93
C ALA A 8 -6.07 -17.85 -3.45
N VAL A 9 -7.01 -18.53 -4.12
CA VAL A 9 -8.43 -18.54 -3.73
C VAL A 9 -8.65 -19.25 -2.41
N ARG A 10 -8.00 -20.40 -2.19
CA ARG A 10 -8.10 -21.13 -0.91
C ARG A 10 -7.60 -20.29 0.26
N ASP A 11 -6.38 -19.75 0.16
CA ASP A 11 -5.80 -18.88 1.19
C ASP A 11 -6.70 -17.64 1.45
N THR A 12 -7.34 -17.11 0.40
CA THR A 12 -8.29 -15.99 0.52
C THR A 12 -9.57 -16.38 1.27
N ARG A 13 -10.13 -17.56 0.98
CA ARG A 13 -11.33 -18.07 1.69
C ARG A 13 -11.05 -18.34 3.16
N GLU A 14 -9.87 -18.86 3.49
CA GLU A 14 -9.44 -19.05 4.88
C GLU A 14 -9.44 -17.72 5.65
N ILE A 15 -9.00 -16.62 5.02
CA ILE A 15 -9.06 -15.27 5.63
C ILE A 15 -10.52 -14.85 5.87
N VAL A 16 -11.41 -15.08 4.90
CA VAL A 16 -12.83 -14.72 5.01
C VAL A 16 -13.52 -15.54 6.12
N GLU A 17 -13.31 -16.85 6.13
CA GLU A 17 -13.87 -17.77 7.13
C GLU A 17 -13.37 -17.48 8.55
N ALA A 18 -12.13 -17.01 8.67
CA ALA A 18 -11.56 -16.55 9.93
C ALA A 18 -12.09 -15.17 10.41
N GLY A 19 -13.02 -14.54 9.67
CA GLY A 19 -13.55 -13.22 10.01
C GLY A 19 -12.60 -12.07 9.68
N GLY A 20 -11.69 -12.26 8.73
CA GLY A 20 -10.81 -11.21 8.23
C GLY A 20 -11.61 -10.09 7.54
N HIS A 21 -11.09 -8.86 7.65
CA HIS A 21 -11.72 -7.69 7.03
C HIS A 21 -11.02 -7.25 5.74
N GLU A 22 -9.78 -7.72 5.53
CA GLU A 22 -8.94 -7.26 4.44
C GLU A 22 -8.02 -8.37 3.93
N VAL A 23 -7.72 -8.36 2.64
CA VAL A 23 -6.83 -9.30 1.96
C VAL A 23 -5.72 -8.51 1.27
N ASP A 24 -4.47 -8.79 1.62
CA ASP A 24 -3.28 -8.25 0.93
C ASP A 24 -2.70 -9.35 0.02
N VAL A 25 -3.03 -9.34 -1.27
CA VAL A 25 -2.55 -10.33 -2.25
C VAL A 25 -1.29 -9.84 -2.98
N VAL A 26 -0.34 -10.74 -3.23
CA VAL A 26 0.88 -10.41 -4.00
C VAL A 26 0.67 -10.65 -5.48
N LEU A 27 0.91 -9.64 -6.31
CA LEU A 27 0.83 -9.72 -7.77
C LEU A 27 1.84 -10.77 -8.32
N PRO A 28 1.50 -11.54 -9.37
CA PRO A 28 2.44 -12.47 -10.02
C PRO A 28 3.54 -11.75 -10.83
N CYS A 29 4.49 -11.09 -10.16
CA CYS A 29 5.46 -10.17 -10.78
C CYS A 29 6.28 -10.84 -11.89
N ALA A 30 6.72 -12.07 -11.67
CA ALA A 30 7.46 -12.83 -12.69
C ALA A 30 6.66 -13.05 -13.98
N ARG A 31 5.34 -13.24 -13.88
CA ARG A 31 4.46 -13.38 -15.05
C ARG A 31 4.30 -12.05 -15.79
N LEU A 32 4.10 -10.97 -15.05
CA LEU A 32 4.03 -9.63 -15.65
C LEU A 32 5.33 -9.28 -16.40
N MET A 33 6.48 -9.55 -15.79
CA MET A 33 7.80 -9.32 -16.41
C MET A 33 8.03 -10.18 -17.65
N GLN A 34 7.34 -11.32 -17.77
CA GLN A 34 7.34 -12.19 -18.95
C GLN A 34 6.29 -11.79 -19.99
N GLY A 35 5.50 -10.74 -19.74
CA GLY A 35 4.41 -10.30 -20.62
C GLY A 35 3.12 -11.12 -20.48
N ASP A 36 3.05 -12.05 -19.52
CA ASP A 36 1.85 -12.86 -19.27
C ASP A 36 0.90 -12.14 -18.32
N GLU A 37 0.20 -11.15 -18.87
CA GLU A 37 -0.83 -10.38 -18.15
C GLU A 37 -2.09 -11.19 -17.90
N GLY A 38 -2.35 -12.24 -18.69
CA GLY A 38 -3.47 -13.16 -18.50
C GLY A 38 -3.38 -13.90 -17.16
N ALA A 39 -2.19 -14.38 -16.80
CA ALA A 39 -1.96 -14.99 -15.50
C ALA A 39 -2.15 -14.00 -14.33
N VAL A 40 -1.76 -12.73 -14.52
CA VAL A 40 -1.94 -11.68 -13.51
C VAL A 40 -3.42 -11.37 -13.31
N THR A 41 -4.13 -11.05 -14.39
CA THR A 41 -5.55 -10.67 -14.34
C THR A 41 -6.44 -11.82 -13.88
N GLY A 42 -6.17 -13.05 -14.33
CA GLY A 42 -6.88 -14.24 -13.89
C GLY A 42 -6.79 -14.47 -12.39
N LEU A 43 -5.59 -14.33 -11.81
CA LEU A 43 -5.39 -14.47 -10.37
C LEU A 43 -6.07 -13.36 -9.58
N LEU A 44 -5.90 -12.10 -9.99
CA LEU A 44 -6.48 -10.97 -9.26
C LEU A 44 -8.01 -11.00 -9.32
N ALA A 45 -8.61 -11.33 -10.47
CA ALA A 45 -10.05 -11.45 -10.60
C ALA A 45 -10.62 -12.60 -9.74
N ALA A 46 -9.90 -13.73 -9.65
CA ALA A 46 -10.32 -14.84 -8.81
C ALA A 46 -10.25 -14.49 -7.31
N VAL A 47 -9.18 -13.82 -6.88
CA VAL A 47 -9.01 -13.35 -5.50
C VAL A 47 -10.09 -12.32 -5.16
N ARG A 48 -10.34 -11.34 -6.04
CA ARG A 48 -11.37 -10.32 -5.83
C ARG A 48 -12.74 -10.94 -5.56
N ARG A 49 -13.14 -11.95 -6.37
CA ARG A 49 -14.39 -12.69 -6.15
C ARG A 49 -14.40 -13.47 -4.84
N ALA A 50 -13.26 -14.05 -4.45
CA ALA A 50 -13.17 -14.86 -3.23
C ALA A 50 -13.21 -14.02 -1.95
N CYS A 51 -12.90 -12.72 -2.02
CA CYS A 51 -12.98 -11.79 -0.89
C CYS A 51 -13.99 -10.66 -1.14
N ASP A 52 -15.10 -10.95 -1.83
CA ASP A 52 -16.15 -9.95 -2.04
C ASP A 52 -16.60 -9.31 -0.70
N GLY A 53 -16.80 -8.00 -0.71
CA GLY A 53 -17.11 -7.22 0.49
C GLY A 53 -15.92 -6.90 1.44
N LEU A 54 -14.76 -7.55 1.30
CA LEU A 54 -13.55 -7.21 2.07
C LEU A 54 -12.71 -6.16 1.31
N THR A 55 -11.83 -5.45 2.04
CA THR A 55 -10.84 -4.58 1.39
C THR A 55 -9.74 -5.41 0.73
N LEU A 56 -9.59 -5.31 -0.60
CA LEU A 56 -8.52 -5.93 -1.36
C LEU A 56 -7.37 -4.96 -1.57
N LYS A 57 -6.18 -5.34 -1.13
CA LYS A 57 -4.93 -4.64 -1.43
C LYS A 57 -4.07 -5.51 -2.32
N VAL A 58 -3.61 -4.95 -3.43
CA VAL A 58 -2.68 -5.65 -4.32
C VAL A 58 -1.27 -5.14 -4.05
N ILE A 59 -0.40 -6.03 -3.61
CA ILE A 59 1.03 -5.79 -3.46
C ILE A 59 1.68 -5.92 -4.82
N LEU A 60 2.19 -4.81 -5.36
CA LEU A 60 2.84 -4.79 -6.68
C LEU A 60 4.29 -5.29 -6.64
N GLU A 61 4.89 -5.36 -5.45
CA GLU A 61 6.30 -5.67 -5.25
C GLU A 61 7.22 -4.77 -6.10
N THR A 62 7.06 -3.46 -5.92
CA THR A 62 7.68 -2.41 -6.76
C THR A 62 9.20 -2.50 -6.84
N GLY A 63 9.86 -2.95 -5.77
CA GLY A 63 11.31 -3.17 -5.78
C GLY A 63 11.75 -4.33 -6.69
N THR A 64 10.88 -5.32 -6.92
CA THR A 64 11.12 -6.41 -7.88
C THR A 64 10.81 -5.97 -9.31
N LEU A 65 9.72 -5.23 -9.53
CA LEU A 65 9.38 -4.72 -10.86
C LEU A 65 10.41 -3.69 -11.36
N ALA A 66 10.92 -2.85 -10.46
CA ALA A 66 11.97 -1.84 -10.62
C ALA A 66 11.71 -0.74 -11.67
N ALA A 67 11.29 -1.09 -12.89
CA ALA A 67 11.02 -0.18 -13.97
C ALA A 67 9.64 0.49 -13.81
N GLU A 68 9.60 1.82 -13.94
CA GLU A 68 8.35 2.60 -13.84
C GLU A 68 7.25 2.12 -14.80
N PRO A 69 7.52 1.76 -16.08
CA PRO A 69 6.48 1.24 -16.96
C PRO A 69 5.84 -0.06 -16.46
N LEU A 70 6.64 -0.95 -15.84
CA LEU A 70 6.13 -2.19 -15.26
C LEU A 70 5.30 -1.92 -14.00
N ILE A 71 5.73 -0.96 -13.16
CA ILE A 71 4.98 -0.55 -11.97
C ILE A 71 3.64 0.08 -12.39
N ALA A 72 3.65 0.96 -13.39
CA ALA A 72 2.44 1.57 -13.94
C ALA A 72 1.49 0.50 -14.50
N ARG A 73 2.02 -0.49 -15.24
CA ARG A 73 1.21 -1.57 -15.78
C ARG A 73 0.63 -2.46 -14.68
N ALA A 74 1.43 -2.81 -13.69
CA ALA A 74 0.97 -3.57 -12.52
C ALA A 74 -0.14 -2.84 -11.75
N ALA A 75 0.00 -1.52 -11.58
CA ALA A 75 -1.01 -0.67 -10.97
C ALA A 75 -2.32 -0.70 -11.78
N GLN A 76 -2.26 -0.47 -13.09
CA GLN A 76 -3.43 -0.50 -13.96
C GLN A 76 -4.17 -1.85 -13.89
N LEU A 77 -3.46 -2.97 -14.05
CA LEU A 77 -4.06 -4.31 -13.99
C LEU A 77 -4.71 -4.59 -12.63
N SER A 78 -4.14 -4.06 -11.56
CA SER A 78 -4.68 -4.20 -10.20
C SER A 78 -5.94 -3.36 -10.00
N LEU A 79 -5.95 -2.13 -10.52
CA LEU A 79 -7.11 -1.24 -10.51
C LEU A 79 -8.26 -1.83 -11.33
N ASP A 80 -7.98 -2.32 -12.53
CA ASP A 80 -8.98 -2.97 -13.41
C ASP A 80 -9.59 -4.21 -12.74
N ALA A 81 -8.81 -4.93 -11.92
CA ALA A 81 -9.27 -6.08 -11.15
C ALA A 81 -10.05 -5.72 -9.87
N GLY A 82 -10.29 -4.43 -9.61
CA GLY A 82 -11.07 -3.98 -8.46
C GLY A 82 -10.28 -3.92 -7.15
N ALA A 83 -8.98 -3.64 -7.21
CA ALA A 83 -8.21 -3.31 -6.00
C ALA A 83 -8.77 -2.06 -5.31
N ASP A 84 -8.83 -2.11 -3.98
CA ASP A 84 -9.19 -0.98 -3.11
C ASP A 84 -7.94 -0.24 -2.63
N PHE A 85 -6.80 -0.94 -2.58
CA PHE A 85 -5.49 -0.34 -2.34
C PHE A 85 -4.44 -0.89 -3.29
N LEU A 86 -3.54 -0.01 -3.72
CA LEU A 86 -2.24 -0.40 -4.24
C LEU A 86 -1.22 -0.39 -3.11
N LYS A 87 -0.54 -1.51 -2.89
CA LYS A 87 0.50 -1.67 -1.87
C LYS A 87 1.86 -1.83 -2.54
N THR A 88 2.87 -1.10 -2.05
CA THR A 88 4.19 -1.09 -2.71
C THR A 88 4.86 -2.45 -2.65
N SER A 89 4.99 -3.04 -1.46
CA SER A 89 5.87 -4.18 -1.23
C SER A 89 5.40 -5.09 -0.10
N THR A 90 5.89 -6.33 -0.07
CA THR A 90 5.68 -7.26 1.06
C THR A 90 6.50 -6.86 2.29
N GLY A 91 7.54 -6.03 2.11
CA GLY A 91 8.51 -5.69 3.15
C GLY A 91 9.55 -6.79 3.39
N LYS A 92 9.59 -7.81 2.51
CA LYS A 92 10.54 -8.93 2.59
C LYS A 92 11.73 -8.79 1.64
N THR A 93 11.72 -7.76 0.78
CA THR A 93 12.75 -7.48 -0.22
C THR A 93 13.63 -6.31 0.22
N ALA A 94 14.89 -6.31 -0.22
CA ALA A 94 15.87 -5.27 0.12
C ALA A 94 15.42 -3.87 -0.34
N ILE A 95 14.91 -3.78 -1.57
CA ILE A 95 14.24 -2.60 -2.08
C ILE A 95 12.73 -2.83 -1.92
N SER A 96 12.08 -1.96 -1.16
CA SER A 96 10.63 -2.02 -0.89
C SER A 96 9.95 -0.72 -1.34
N ALA A 97 9.31 0.03 -0.45
CA ALA A 97 8.70 1.31 -0.79
C ALA A 97 9.79 2.32 -1.17
N THR A 98 9.60 3.01 -2.29
CA THR A 98 10.39 4.19 -2.68
C THR A 98 9.44 5.33 -3.05
N PRO A 99 9.83 6.61 -2.83
CA PRO A 99 9.03 7.76 -3.27
C PRO A 99 8.72 7.71 -4.78
N GLN A 100 9.69 7.31 -5.60
CA GLN A 100 9.53 7.16 -7.05
C GLN A 100 8.43 6.15 -7.41
N ALA A 101 8.47 4.94 -6.84
CA ALA A 101 7.46 3.93 -7.12
C ALA A 101 6.07 4.34 -6.60
N ALA A 102 6.01 4.99 -5.42
CA ALA A 102 4.77 5.52 -4.88
C ALA A 102 4.16 6.61 -5.78
N THR A 103 4.97 7.51 -6.35
CA THR A 103 4.49 8.51 -7.32
C THR A 103 3.85 7.85 -8.54
N VAL A 104 4.48 6.83 -9.12
CA VAL A 104 3.91 6.09 -10.26
C VAL A 104 2.55 5.48 -9.91
N MET A 105 2.46 4.83 -8.74
CA MET A 105 1.21 4.22 -8.26
C MET A 105 0.12 5.27 -7.98
N LEU A 106 0.48 6.41 -7.38
CA LEU A 106 -0.45 7.51 -7.09
C LEU A 106 -0.98 8.15 -8.37
N ASN A 107 -0.13 8.31 -9.38
CA ASN A 107 -0.56 8.80 -10.70
C ASN A 107 -1.55 7.84 -11.36
N ALA A 108 -1.33 6.52 -11.24
CA ALA A 108 -2.29 5.52 -11.72
C ALA A 108 -3.63 5.63 -10.98
N ILE A 109 -3.61 5.79 -9.64
CA ILE A 109 -4.83 6.02 -8.85
C ILE A 109 -5.53 7.32 -9.27
N ALA A 110 -4.79 8.40 -9.48
CA ALA A 110 -5.36 9.70 -9.85
C ALA A 110 -6.06 9.70 -11.22
N ALA A 111 -5.62 8.82 -12.13
CA ALA A 111 -6.20 8.61 -13.45
C ALA A 111 -7.37 7.60 -13.45
N ASP A 112 -7.56 6.84 -12.36
CA ASP A 112 -8.62 5.84 -12.26
C ASP A 112 -10.00 6.50 -12.07
N PRO A 113 -11.06 6.01 -12.73
CA PRO A 113 -12.42 6.52 -12.50
C PRO A 113 -12.90 6.39 -11.05
N ARG A 114 -12.35 5.45 -10.28
CA ARG A 114 -12.60 5.22 -8.86
C ARG A 114 -11.57 5.92 -7.97
N ARG A 115 -10.85 6.94 -8.47
CA ARG A 115 -9.79 7.66 -7.76
C ARG A 115 -10.16 8.11 -6.35
N ASP A 116 -11.43 8.35 -6.06
CA ASP A 116 -11.89 8.81 -4.75
C ASP A 116 -12.13 7.66 -3.74
N HIS A 117 -12.01 6.41 -4.20
CA HIS A 117 -12.22 5.21 -3.40
C HIS A 117 -10.98 4.31 -3.30
N VAL A 118 -9.95 4.52 -4.11
CA VAL A 118 -8.72 3.70 -4.11
C VAL A 118 -7.60 4.35 -3.31
N GLY A 119 -6.96 3.59 -2.42
CA GLY A 119 -5.89 4.06 -1.56
C GLY A 119 -4.48 3.60 -1.93
N LEU A 120 -3.47 4.25 -1.31
CA LEU A 120 -2.08 3.82 -1.32
C LEU A 120 -1.70 3.23 0.03
N LYS A 121 -0.99 2.09 0.02
CA LYS A 121 -0.31 1.55 1.20
C LYS A 121 1.19 1.43 0.94
N ALA A 122 1.98 2.38 1.45
CA ALA A 122 3.44 2.32 1.38
C ALA A 122 3.95 1.33 2.44
N SER A 123 4.69 0.30 2.05
CA SER A 123 5.13 -0.78 2.94
C SER A 123 6.57 -1.20 2.68
N GLY A 124 7.28 -1.47 3.77
CA GLY A 124 8.65 -2.00 3.77
C GLY A 124 9.72 -0.89 3.78
N GLY A 125 10.58 -0.93 4.81
CA GLY A 125 11.74 -0.04 4.94
C GLY A 125 11.47 1.31 5.62
N ILE A 126 10.21 1.69 5.85
CA ILE A 126 9.84 2.96 6.51
C ILE A 126 9.95 2.79 8.02
N ARG A 127 10.90 3.49 8.65
CA ARG A 127 11.27 3.33 10.06
C ARG A 127 11.15 4.61 10.88
N THR A 128 11.14 5.77 10.23
CA THR A 128 11.08 7.07 10.92
C THR A 128 9.86 7.91 10.49
N VAL A 129 9.44 8.82 11.37
CA VAL A 129 8.40 9.82 11.10
C VAL A 129 8.78 10.68 9.90
N ALA A 130 10.06 11.03 9.76
CA ALA A 130 10.56 11.79 8.62
C ALA A 130 10.34 11.04 7.29
N GLU A 131 10.69 9.75 7.22
CA GLU A 131 10.43 8.92 6.04
C GLU A 131 8.93 8.76 5.76
N ALA A 132 8.12 8.58 6.79
CA ALA A 132 6.66 8.47 6.64
C ALA A 132 6.03 9.77 6.11
N THR A 133 6.57 10.93 6.52
CA THR A 133 6.12 12.26 6.09
C THR A 133 6.30 12.45 4.58
N THR A 134 7.34 11.87 3.99
CA THR A 134 7.51 11.88 2.53
C THR A 134 6.31 11.27 1.80
N TYR A 135 5.80 10.13 2.27
CA TYR A 135 4.64 9.49 1.64
C TYR A 135 3.33 10.25 1.91
N PHE A 136 3.19 10.86 3.10
CA PHE A 136 2.09 11.79 3.40
C PHE A 136 2.02 12.92 2.36
N ALA A 137 3.14 13.61 2.15
CA ALA A 137 3.22 14.72 1.21
C ALA A 137 2.91 14.27 -0.23
N LEU A 138 3.39 13.09 -0.65
CA LEU A 138 3.06 12.55 -1.99
C LEU A 138 1.56 12.32 -2.17
N VAL A 139 0.90 11.72 -1.19
CA VAL A 139 -0.55 11.48 -1.25
C VAL A 139 -1.31 12.79 -1.29
N GLU A 140 -0.97 13.73 -0.40
CA GLU A 140 -1.61 15.04 -0.35
C GLU A 140 -1.45 15.80 -1.67
N ASN A 141 -0.25 15.81 -2.24
CA ASN A 141 0.02 16.56 -3.47
C ASN A 141 -0.67 15.97 -4.70
N ILE A 142 -0.82 14.64 -4.79
CA ILE A 142 -1.33 13.98 -5.99
C ILE A 142 -2.83 13.68 -5.89
N LEU A 143 -3.28 13.20 -4.74
CA LEU A 143 -4.67 12.81 -4.52
C LEU A 143 -5.47 13.88 -3.76
N GLY A 144 -4.80 14.79 -3.05
CA GLY A 144 -5.42 15.82 -2.21
C GLY A 144 -5.49 15.42 -0.73
N ALA A 145 -5.60 16.41 0.16
CA ALA A 145 -5.65 16.20 1.62
C ALA A 145 -6.80 15.28 2.08
N GLN A 146 -7.91 15.22 1.33
CA GLN A 146 -9.04 14.32 1.59
C GLN A 146 -8.68 12.83 1.44
N ALA A 147 -7.57 12.49 0.77
CA ALA A 147 -7.06 11.13 0.70
C ALA A 147 -6.21 10.74 1.92
N LEU A 148 -5.92 11.67 2.85
CA LEU A 148 -5.20 11.40 4.10
C LEU A 148 -6.12 10.80 5.17
N THR A 149 -6.78 9.69 4.83
CA THR A 149 -7.68 8.95 5.72
C THR A 149 -7.26 7.48 5.80
N PRO A 150 -7.60 6.74 6.87
CA PRO A 150 -7.29 5.31 6.97
C PRO A 150 -7.86 4.46 5.82
N GLN A 151 -8.91 4.95 5.14
CA GLN A 151 -9.55 4.30 4.00
C GLN A 151 -8.79 4.54 2.68
N ARG A 152 -7.88 5.51 2.64
CA ARG A 152 -7.22 5.97 1.41
C ARG A 152 -5.70 6.01 1.51
N PHE A 153 -5.13 6.02 2.71
CA PHE A 153 -3.69 6.03 2.91
C PHE A 153 -3.27 5.24 4.14
N ARG A 154 -2.26 4.38 3.98
CA ARG A 154 -1.65 3.63 5.09
C ARG A 154 -0.15 3.48 4.94
N ILE A 155 0.53 3.40 6.08
CA ILE A 155 1.92 2.97 6.18
C ILE A 155 1.95 1.56 6.77
N GLY A 156 2.52 0.61 6.03
CA GLY A 156 2.83 -0.73 6.52
C GLY A 156 4.23 -0.76 7.10
N ALA A 157 4.33 -0.71 8.43
CA ALA A 157 5.57 -0.72 9.16
C ALA A 157 5.46 -1.57 10.43
N SER A 158 6.60 -2.08 10.90
CA SER A 158 6.71 -2.81 12.18
C SER A 158 7.46 -2.03 13.25
N SER A 159 8.53 -1.31 12.88
CA SER A 159 9.38 -0.59 13.84
C SER A 159 9.11 0.92 13.90
N LEU A 160 8.31 1.46 12.98
CA LEU A 160 8.00 2.91 12.93
C LEU A 160 7.30 3.41 14.20
N LEU A 161 6.52 2.55 14.87
CA LEU A 161 5.81 2.92 16.10
C LEU A 161 6.77 3.47 17.17
N ASN A 162 7.94 2.86 17.32
CA ASN A 162 8.92 3.29 18.32
C ASN A 162 9.39 4.74 18.06
N ASP A 163 9.58 5.12 16.79
CA ASP A 163 10.00 6.48 16.43
C ASP A 163 8.84 7.48 16.61
N ILE A 164 7.60 7.07 16.27
CA ILE A 164 6.40 7.88 16.54
C ILE A 164 6.29 8.18 18.05
N GLU A 165 6.41 7.18 18.89
CA GLU A 165 6.35 7.32 20.35
C GLU A 165 7.46 8.23 20.87
N ALA A 166 8.68 8.10 20.36
CA ALA A 166 9.81 8.97 20.74
C ALA A 166 9.55 10.44 20.35
N VAL A 167 9.03 10.71 19.15
CA VAL A 167 8.71 12.06 18.68
C VAL A 167 7.55 12.68 19.46
N LEU A 168 6.56 11.88 19.87
CA LEU A 168 5.43 12.37 20.67
C LEU A 168 5.81 12.55 22.15
N GLY A 169 6.60 11.64 22.73
CA GLY A 169 7.07 11.71 24.11
C GLY A 169 8.07 12.85 24.35
N SER A 170 8.86 13.22 23.33
CA SER A 170 9.73 14.41 23.41
C SER A 170 8.96 15.74 23.33
N ARG A 171 7.68 15.72 22.92
CA ARG A 171 6.79 16.89 22.93
C ARG A 171 6.05 17.11 24.25
N THR A 172 6.13 16.18 25.20
CA THR A 172 5.51 16.30 26.53
C THR A 172 6.49 16.88 27.58
N ALA A 173 6.78 18.17 27.46
CA ALA A 173 7.06 19.05 28.60
C ALA A 173 6.92 20.51 28.16
N PRO A 174 5.82 21.22 28.47
CA PRO A 174 5.88 22.67 28.48
C PRO A 174 6.90 23.10 29.56
N PRO A 175 7.73 24.13 29.30
CA PRO A 175 8.62 24.66 30.33
C PRO A 175 7.80 25.05 31.57
N PRO A 176 8.31 24.85 32.80
CA PRO A 176 7.63 25.33 33.98
C PRO A 176 7.38 26.83 33.81
N ALA A 177 6.16 27.27 34.10
CA ALA A 177 5.81 28.68 34.09
C ALA A 177 6.83 29.45 34.94
N ALA A 178 7.43 30.48 34.37
CA ALA A 178 8.37 31.34 35.09
C ALA A 178 7.68 31.84 36.38
N PRO A 179 8.36 31.79 37.55
CA PRO A 179 7.77 32.31 38.77
C PRO A 179 7.42 33.78 38.55
N GLY A 180 6.12 34.08 38.66
CA GLY A 180 5.59 35.40 38.40
C GLY A 180 6.28 36.45 39.28
N SER A 181 6.72 37.53 38.66
CA SER A 181 6.98 38.78 39.38
C SER A 181 5.64 39.51 39.52
N TYR A 182 5.18 39.61 40.77
CA TYR A 182 4.31 40.71 41.21
C TYR A 182 5.00 42.05 40.96
#